data_AF-A0A3N5FGK7-F1
#
_entry.id   AF-A0A3N5FGK7-F1
#
_cell.length_a   1.000
_cell.length_b   1.000
_cell.length_c   1.000
_cell.angle_alpha   90.00
_cell.angle_beta   90.00
_cell.angle_gamma   90.00
#
_symmetry.space_group_name_H-M   'P 1'
#
loop_
_entity.id
_entity.type
_entity.pdbx_description
1 polymer ?
#
loop_
_entity_poly.entity_id
_entity_poly.type
_entity_poly.pdbx_seq_one_letter_code
_entity_poly.pdbx_strand_id
1 'polypeptide(L)'
;MIAFLLALALTQEPVKNDARCMECHKEAAAAWKTSVHAKHDTGCISCHKTDVVDDAGKHAYKPSFIAGTKNLSQNVCGQCHEKETAEFKKGPHWDEDINPKAKWSAKKRQGCLSCHEPHGTALAQRKAIYDQRCTHCHKENSSQRKLITSYMAAADPFDAELEAVKKLLEHPLPGVPYEKAEMARESAEDVHRTLRMLQHNCEFKELEKKIEPAMTPLKAASAELKGQYDAAGGSRRKYFLGFLGLMVVNLVLLRA
;
A
#
# COMPACT_ATOMS: atom_id res chain seq x y z
N MET A 1 -13.54 55.56 -38.60
CA MET A 1 -12.71 54.88 -37.57
C MET A 1 -13.64 54.11 -36.67
N ILE A 2 -13.87 52.81 -36.94
CA ILE A 2 -14.70 51.94 -36.12
C ILE A 2 -13.74 51.15 -35.24
N ALA A 3 -13.68 51.49 -33.95
CA ALA A 3 -12.89 50.76 -32.98
C ALA A 3 -13.59 49.44 -32.65
N PHE A 4 -13.04 48.33 -33.14
CA PHE A 4 -13.38 46.99 -32.71
C PHE A 4 -12.91 46.81 -31.26
N LEU A 5 -13.82 46.94 -30.30
CA LEU A 5 -13.62 46.43 -28.94
C LEU A 5 -13.74 44.91 -29.00
N LEU A 6 -12.66 44.23 -29.36
CA LEU A 6 -12.48 42.82 -29.04
C LEU A 6 -12.37 42.72 -27.52
N ALA A 7 -13.48 42.42 -26.86
CA ALA A 7 -13.44 41.86 -25.52
C ALA A 7 -12.70 40.53 -25.64
N LEU A 8 -11.40 40.53 -25.30
CA LEU A 8 -10.68 39.30 -24.99
C LEU A 8 -11.39 38.68 -23.79
N ALA A 9 -12.31 37.76 -24.06
CA ALA A 9 -12.65 36.76 -23.06
C ALA A 9 -11.35 35.99 -22.82
N LEU A 10 -10.64 36.34 -21.74
CA LEU A 10 -9.55 35.54 -21.21
C LEU A 10 -10.13 34.17 -20.90
N THR A 11 -10.01 33.24 -21.85
CA THR A 11 -10.31 31.83 -21.61
C THR A 11 -9.24 31.36 -20.65
N GLN A 12 -9.58 31.33 -19.36
CA GLN A 12 -8.70 30.76 -18.36
C GLN A 12 -8.44 29.30 -18.72
N GLU A 13 -7.17 28.98 -18.97
CA GLU A 13 -6.73 27.66 -19.39
C GLU A 13 -6.76 26.68 -18.21
N PRO A 14 -7.06 25.40 -18.45
CA PRO A 14 -7.01 24.38 -17.40
C PRO A 14 -5.60 24.25 -16.82
N VAL A 15 -5.51 23.99 -15.51
CA VAL A 15 -4.25 23.75 -14.82
C VAL A 15 -3.60 22.47 -15.36
N LYS A 16 -2.39 22.58 -15.92
CA LYS A 16 -1.71 21.46 -16.59
C LYS A 16 -0.65 20.75 -15.72
N ASN A 17 -0.36 21.27 -14.53
CA ASN A 17 0.63 20.68 -13.62
C ASN A 17 0.15 20.72 -12.16
N ASP A 18 0.66 19.80 -11.34
CA ASP A 18 0.25 19.70 -9.94
C ASP A 18 0.78 20.84 -9.08
N ALA A 19 1.89 21.49 -9.48
CA ALA A 19 2.52 22.54 -8.70
C ALA A 19 1.54 23.68 -8.40
N ARG A 20 0.73 24.06 -9.40
CA ARG A 20 -0.32 25.07 -9.21
C ARG A 20 -1.39 24.64 -8.21
N CYS A 21 -1.74 23.35 -8.14
CA CYS A 21 -2.65 22.83 -7.11
C CYS A 21 -2.02 22.94 -5.71
N MET A 22 -0.72 22.65 -5.58
CA MET A 22 0.01 22.62 -4.31
C MET A 22 0.23 24.01 -3.69
N GLU A 23 0.16 25.08 -4.48
CA GLU A 23 0.26 26.46 -3.99
C GLU A 23 -0.85 26.79 -2.97
N CYS A 24 -2.07 26.30 -3.23
CA CYS A 24 -3.24 26.53 -2.38
C CYS A 24 -3.58 25.31 -1.51
N HIS A 25 -3.51 24.08 -2.05
CA HIS A 25 -3.86 22.85 -1.32
C HIS A 25 -2.69 22.26 -0.53
N LYS A 26 -2.10 23.08 0.35
CA LYS A 26 -0.84 22.77 1.05
C LYS A 26 -0.92 21.53 1.94
N GLU A 27 -2.03 21.30 2.63
CA GLU A 27 -2.21 20.13 3.50
C GLU A 27 -2.27 18.83 2.69
N ALA A 28 -3.06 18.81 1.61
CA ALA A 28 -3.13 17.67 0.70
C ALA A 28 -1.78 17.43 0.03
N ALA A 29 -1.08 18.50 -0.38
CA ALA A 29 0.26 18.41 -0.95
C ALA A 29 1.28 17.83 0.05
N ALA A 30 1.23 18.24 1.31
CA ALA A 30 2.10 17.73 2.36
C ALA A 30 1.87 16.24 2.63
N ALA A 31 0.61 15.81 2.69
CA ALA A 31 0.26 14.39 2.84
C ALA A 31 0.64 13.57 1.60
N TRP A 32 0.40 14.09 0.39
CA TRP A 32 0.76 13.42 -0.86
C TRP A 32 2.26 13.18 -0.99
N LYS A 33 3.10 14.16 -0.63
CA LYS A 33 4.56 14.04 -0.71
C LYS A 33 5.13 12.84 0.06
N THR A 34 4.43 12.34 1.07
CA THR A 34 4.87 11.17 1.86
C THR A 34 4.28 9.85 1.36
N SER A 35 3.35 9.92 0.40
CA SER A 35 2.62 8.76 -0.12
C SER A 35 3.46 7.88 -1.04
N VAL A 36 2.97 6.66 -1.27
CA VAL A 36 3.52 5.77 -2.31
C VAL A 36 3.27 6.32 -3.72
N HIS A 37 2.17 7.05 -3.92
CA HIS A 37 1.87 7.65 -5.21
C HIS A 37 2.89 8.72 -5.61
N ALA A 38 3.33 9.56 -4.67
CA ALA A 38 4.42 10.51 -4.92
C ALA A 38 5.74 9.83 -5.28
N LYS A 39 6.04 8.66 -4.70
CA LYS A 39 7.25 7.88 -5.03
C LYS A 39 7.21 7.27 -6.43
N HIS A 40 6.04 7.22 -7.06
CA HIS A 40 5.80 6.65 -8.39
C HIS A 40 5.27 7.69 -9.38
N ASP A 41 5.53 8.98 -9.14
CA ASP A 41 5.17 10.10 -10.02
C ASP A 41 3.65 10.21 -10.33
N THR A 42 2.79 9.68 -9.46
CA THR A 42 1.33 9.81 -9.58
C THR A 42 0.87 11.07 -8.87
N GLY A 43 0.71 12.13 -9.66
CA GLY A 43 0.37 13.48 -9.24
C GLY A 43 -1.11 13.75 -8.94
N CYS A 44 -1.42 14.99 -8.53
CA CYS A 44 -2.77 15.45 -8.20
C CYS A 44 -3.74 15.31 -9.39
N ILE A 45 -3.30 15.72 -10.59
CA ILE A 45 -4.10 15.70 -11.83
C ILE A 45 -4.38 14.27 -12.29
N SER A 46 -3.57 13.27 -11.93
CA SER A 46 -3.85 11.87 -12.27
C SER A 46 -5.19 11.39 -11.71
N CYS A 47 -5.53 11.83 -10.50
CA CYS A 47 -6.78 11.50 -9.82
C CYS A 47 -7.84 12.59 -9.98
N HIS A 48 -7.48 13.85 -9.75
CA HIS A 48 -8.43 14.97 -9.76
C HIS A 48 -8.77 15.47 -11.17
N LYS A 49 -8.00 15.06 -12.18
CA LYS A 49 -8.01 15.64 -13.53
C LYS A 49 -7.74 17.15 -13.45
N THR A 50 -8.03 17.88 -14.51
CA THR A 50 -7.75 19.31 -14.60
C THR A 50 -9.01 20.15 -14.34
N ASP A 51 -8.84 21.28 -13.67
CA ASP A 51 -9.84 22.33 -13.53
C ASP A 51 -9.28 23.68 -14.00
N VAL A 52 -10.17 24.65 -14.16
CA VAL A 52 -9.81 26.06 -14.33
C VAL A 52 -9.95 26.77 -12.98
N VAL A 53 -8.95 27.55 -12.60
CA VAL A 53 -8.93 28.31 -11.34
C VAL A 53 -8.67 29.77 -11.66
N ASP A 54 -9.50 30.67 -11.14
CA ASP A 54 -9.31 32.11 -11.36
C ASP A 54 -8.22 32.72 -10.45
N ASP A 55 -7.89 34.00 -10.70
CA ASP A 55 -6.86 34.72 -9.94
C ASP A 55 -7.22 34.88 -8.45
N ALA A 56 -8.50 34.76 -8.10
CA ALA A 56 -8.99 34.76 -6.72
C ALA A 56 -8.95 33.36 -6.07
N GLY A 57 -8.50 32.34 -6.80
CA GLY A 57 -8.41 30.96 -6.31
C GLY A 57 -9.73 30.18 -6.39
N LYS A 58 -10.72 30.66 -7.13
CA LYS A 58 -12.01 29.99 -7.28
C LYS A 58 -11.97 28.97 -8.41
N HIS A 59 -12.42 27.76 -8.09
CA HIS A 59 -12.61 26.67 -9.04
C HIS A 59 -13.80 26.93 -9.98
N ALA A 60 -13.61 26.63 -11.26
CA ALA A 60 -14.68 26.61 -12.26
C ALA A 60 -15.51 25.31 -12.22
N TYR A 61 -15.01 24.26 -11.58
CA TYR A 61 -15.65 22.94 -11.47
C TYR A 61 -16.07 22.37 -12.83
N LYS A 62 -15.11 22.29 -13.77
CA LYS A 62 -15.37 21.66 -15.07
C LYS A 62 -15.88 20.22 -14.89
N PRO A 63 -16.74 19.69 -15.80
CA PRO A 63 -17.30 18.35 -15.65
C PRO A 63 -16.27 17.22 -15.54
N SER A 64 -15.09 17.38 -16.14
CA SER A 64 -13.98 16.43 -16.04
C SER A 64 -13.25 16.49 -14.69
N PHE A 65 -13.40 17.58 -13.94
CA PHE A 65 -12.72 17.79 -12.68
C PHE A 65 -13.39 16.98 -11.58
N ILE A 66 -12.56 16.21 -10.89
CA ILE A 66 -12.96 15.29 -9.84
C ILE A 66 -12.78 16.03 -8.52
N ALA A 67 -13.79 16.82 -8.12
CA ALA A 67 -13.77 17.60 -6.88
C ALA A 67 -13.84 16.68 -5.65
N GLY A 68 -12.96 16.89 -4.67
CA GLY A 68 -12.75 16.06 -3.47
C GLY A 68 -13.96 15.91 -2.53
N THR A 69 -15.02 15.25 -2.99
CA THR A 69 -16.22 14.92 -2.21
C THR A 69 -16.14 13.50 -1.65
N LYS A 70 -16.90 13.22 -0.58
CA LYS A 70 -16.87 11.93 0.15
C LYS A 70 -17.28 10.71 -0.69
N ASN A 71 -17.96 10.91 -1.82
CA ASN A 71 -18.52 9.83 -2.66
C ASN A 71 -17.64 9.50 -3.87
N LEU A 72 -16.50 10.17 -4.00
CA LEU A 72 -15.69 10.22 -5.22
C LEU A 72 -14.75 9.01 -5.39
N SER A 73 -14.53 8.24 -4.33
CA SER A 73 -13.32 7.41 -4.22
C SER A 73 -13.41 6.01 -4.80
N GLN A 74 -14.61 5.45 -4.93
CA GLN A 74 -14.77 4.06 -5.38
C GLN A 74 -14.29 3.86 -6.82
N ASN A 75 -14.50 4.85 -7.69
CA ASN A 75 -14.19 4.74 -9.12
C ASN A 75 -12.86 5.38 -9.53
N VAL A 76 -12.23 6.18 -8.67
CA VAL A 76 -10.92 6.78 -8.99
C VAL A 76 -9.81 5.78 -8.77
N CYS A 77 -9.83 5.07 -7.63
CA CYS A 77 -8.82 4.05 -7.33
C CYS A 77 -8.83 2.93 -8.36
N GLY A 78 -10.04 2.48 -8.77
CA GLY A 78 -10.22 1.42 -9.76
C GLY A 78 -9.77 1.73 -11.18
N GLN A 79 -9.45 2.99 -11.52
CA GLN A 79 -8.83 3.33 -12.81
C GLN A 79 -7.44 2.70 -12.97
N CYS A 80 -6.75 2.42 -11.86
CA CYS A 80 -5.43 1.78 -11.86
C CYS A 80 -5.42 0.47 -11.03
N HIS A 81 -6.17 0.43 -9.92
CA HIS A 81 -6.28 -0.73 -9.02
C HIS A 81 -7.51 -1.58 -9.34
N GLU A 82 -7.63 -2.00 -10.59
CA GLU A 82 -8.78 -2.75 -11.08
C GLU A 82 -8.95 -4.09 -10.35
N LYS A 83 -7.86 -4.83 -10.16
CA LYS A 83 -7.88 -6.16 -9.52
C LYS A 83 -8.30 -6.07 -8.06
N GLU A 84 -7.74 -5.12 -7.32
CA GLU A 84 -8.12 -4.88 -5.92
C GLU A 84 -9.57 -4.42 -5.81
N THR A 85 -10.02 -3.57 -6.74
CA THR A 85 -11.43 -3.14 -6.81
C THR A 85 -12.35 -4.31 -7.08
N ALA A 86 -12.00 -5.20 -8.00
CA ALA A 86 -12.77 -6.39 -8.31
C ALA A 86 -12.91 -7.34 -7.12
N GLU A 87 -11.84 -7.52 -6.32
CA GLU A 87 -11.92 -8.29 -5.08
C GLU A 87 -12.70 -7.57 -3.99
N PHE A 88 -12.49 -6.27 -3.81
CA PHE A 88 -13.23 -5.49 -2.82
C PHE A 88 -14.75 -5.59 -3.02
N LYS A 89 -15.20 -5.56 -4.28
CA LYS A 89 -16.62 -5.72 -4.67
C LYS A 89 -17.24 -7.05 -4.24
N LYS A 90 -16.44 -8.09 -4.07
CA LYS A 90 -16.90 -9.41 -3.59
C LYS A 90 -17.07 -9.45 -2.07
N GLY A 91 -16.44 -8.52 -1.35
CA GLY A 91 -16.35 -8.53 0.10
C GLY A 91 -17.54 -7.86 0.81
N PRO A 92 -17.65 -8.04 2.13
CA PRO A 92 -18.77 -7.56 2.94
C PRO A 92 -18.77 -6.04 3.20
N HIS A 93 -17.74 -5.33 2.72
CA HIS A 93 -17.60 -3.88 2.82
C HIS A 93 -17.91 -3.17 1.49
N TRP A 94 -18.39 -3.92 0.49
CA TRP A 94 -18.96 -3.35 -0.72
C TRP A 94 -20.49 -3.20 -0.59
N ASP A 95 -21.04 -2.13 -1.15
CA ASP A 95 -22.48 -1.90 -1.29
C ASP A 95 -22.71 -1.17 -2.63
N GLU A 96 -23.54 -1.74 -3.50
CA GLU A 96 -23.89 -1.16 -4.80
C GLU A 96 -24.86 0.03 -4.65
N ASP A 97 -25.66 0.06 -3.57
CA ASP A 97 -26.66 1.09 -3.30
C ASP A 97 -26.08 2.21 -2.40
N ILE A 98 -25.24 3.07 -2.99
CA ILE A 98 -24.67 4.22 -2.28
C ILE A 98 -25.79 5.20 -1.90
N ASN A 99 -26.26 5.15 -0.64
CA ASN A 99 -27.15 6.18 -0.08
C ASN A 99 -26.36 7.19 0.78
N PRO A 100 -25.95 8.34 0.22
CA PRO A 100 -25.14 9.34 0.92
C PRO A 100 -25.87 10.03 2.08
N LYS A 101 -27.19 9.82 2.24
CA LYS A 101 -28.01 10.37 3.33
C LYS A 101 -28.32 9.36 4.44
N ALA A 102 -27.89 8.10 4.30
CA ALA A 102 -28.17 7.07 5.30
C ALA A 102 -27.49 7.42 6.64
N LYS A 103 -28.26 7.49 7.73
CA LYS A 103 -27.73 7.58 9.09
C LYS A 103 -27.20 6.20 9.49
N TRP A 104 -25.96 6.19 9.97
CA TRP A 104 -25.15 5.06 10.47
C TRP A 104 -25.82 3.68 10.42
N SER A 105 -25.52 2.94 9.35
CA SER A 105 -25.73 1.50 9.27
C SER A 105 -24.48 0.84 8.66
N ALA A 106 -24.47 -0.48 8.61
CA ALA A 106 -23.46 -1.27 7.87
C ALA A 106 -23.17 -0.72 6.45
N LYS A 107 -24.11 0.06 5.87
CA LYS A 107 -24.08 0.72 4.57
C LYS A 107 -23.31 2.06 4.49
N LYS A 108 -22.62 2.52 5.55
CA LYS A 108 -21.68 3.68 5.48
C LYS A 108 -20.24 3.30 5.15
N ARG A 109 -19.92 2.01 5.12
CA ARG A 109 -18.57 1.49 4.84
C ARG A 109 -18.45 1.34 3.34
N GLN A 110 -18.13 2.44 2.68
CA GLN A 110 -18.22 2.56 1.24
C GLN A 110 -16.84 2.88 0.68
N GLY A 111 -16.26 1.92 -0.03
CA GLY A 111 -15.09 2.16 -0.86
C GLY A 111 -13.75 2.20 -0.14
N CYS A 112 -12.71 2.40 -0.96
CA CYS A 112 -11.31 2.25 -0.62
C CYS A 112 -10.89 3.14 0.57
N LEU A 113 -11.47 4.34 0.67
CA LEU A 113 -11.11 5.32 1.71
C LEU A 113 -11.66 5.00 3.11
N SER A 114 -12.48 3.95 3.24
CA SER A 114 -12.87 3.45 4.55
C SER A 114 -11.67 2.87 5.32
N CYS A 115 -10.63 2.42 4.60
CA CYS A 115 -9.41 1.87 5.16
C CYS A 115 -8.15 2.64 4.74
N HIS A 116 -8.11 3.16 3.51
CA HIS A 116 -6.93 3.83 2.96
C HIS A 116 -7.02 5.36 3.04
N GLU A 117 -5.88 6.02 3.19
CA GLU A 117 -5.78 7.48 3.09
C GLU A 117 -5.78 7.94 1.62
N PRO A 118 -6.53 8.99 1.23
CA PRO A 118 -6.62 9.43 -0.17
C PRO A 118 -5.37 10.18 -0.66
N HIS A 119 -4.75 10.98 0.20
CA HIS A 119 -3.55 11.75 -0.15
C HIS A 119 -2.30 11.16 0.48
N GLY A 120 -2.35 10.79 1.76
CA GLY A 120 -1.24 10.15 2.48
C GLY A 120 -1.19 8.64 2.32
N THR A 121 -1.56 8.09 1.15
CA THR A 121 -1.62 6.64 0.93
C THR A 121 -0.24 6.02 1.20
N ALA A 122 -0.12 5.23 2.27
CA ALA A 122 1.09 4.48 2.59
C ALA A 122 1.09 3.10 1.90
N LEU A 123 2.24 2.41 1.93
CA LEU A 123 2.26 0.99 1.58
C LEU A 123 1.25 0.26 2.47
N ALA A 124 0.37 -0.55 1.85
CA ALA A 124 -0.63 -1.31 2.57
C ALA A 124 0.04 -2.34 3.47
N GLN A 125 0.19 -2.00 4.75
CA GLN A 125 0.71 -2.87 5.80
C GLN A 125 -0.49 -3.48 6.53
N ARG A 126 -0.60 -4.81 6.50
CA ARG A 126 -1.73 -5.57 7.06
C ARG A 126 -2.00 -5.16 8.52
N LYS A 127 -0.94 -5.14 9.35
CA LYS A 127 -1.03 -4.74 10.76
C LYS A 127 -1.48 -3.29 10.94
N ALA A 128 -0.96 -2.36 10.15
CA ALA A 128 -1.33 -0.94 10.27
C ALA A 128 -2.81 -0.73 9.97
N ILE A 129 -3.33 -1.35 8.89
CA ILE A 129 -4.77 -1.30 8.56
C ILE A 129 -5.60 -1.96 9.66
N TYR A 130 -5.16 -3.12 10.15
CA TYR A 130 -5.85 -3.82 11.22
C TYR A 130 -5.96 -2.99 12.51
N ASP A 131 -4.86 -2.41 12.97
CA ASP A 131 -4.80 -1.65 14.22
C ASP A 131 -5.55 -0.32 14.13
N GLN A 132 -5.47 0.34 12.97
CA GLN A 132 -5.94 1.73 12.82
C GLN A 132 -7.27 1.88 12.10
N ARG A 133 -7.79 0.86 11.44
CA ARG A 133 -9.02 0.97 10.63
C ARG A 133 -10.08 -0.04 11.04
N CYS A 134 -9.71 -1.32 11.19
CA CYS A 134 -10.68 -2.34 11.58
C CYS A 134 -11.26 -2.08 12.99
N THR A 135 -10.42 -1.62 13.91
CA THR A 135 -10.78 -1.30 15.31
C THR A 135 -11.84 -0.21 15.45
N HIS A 136 -11.96 0.69 14.47
CA HIS A 136 -12.92 1.79 14.52
C HIS A 136 -14.38 1.30 14.42
N CYS A 137 -14.58 0.12 13.83
CA CYS A 137 -15.91 -0.45 13.60
C CYS A 137 -16.11 -1.81 14.29
N HIS A 138 -15.04 -2.61 14.42
CA HIS A 138 -15.12 -3.97 14.97
C HIS A 138 -14.51 -4.05 16.37
N LYS A 139 -15.36 -4.36 17.35
CA LYS A 139 -14.96 -4.58 18.75
C LYS A 139 -13.99 -5.75 18.86
N GLU A 140 -13.06 -5.67 19.80
CA GLU A 140 -11.94 -6.61 19.99
C GLU A 140 -12.34 -8.10 19.93
N ASN A 141 -13.45 -8.49 20.56
CA ASN A 141 -13.91 -9.88 20.63
C ASN A 141 -14.93 -10.29 19.55
N SER A 142 -15.17 -9.43 18.56
CA SER A 142 -16.09 -9.72 17.44
C SER A 142 -15.58 -10.87 16.57
N SER A 143 -16.50 -11.56 15.89
CA SER A 143 -16.14 -12.63 14.95
C SER A 143 -15.22 -12.12 13.84
N GLN A 144 -15.41 -10.89 13.38
CA GLN A 144 -14.57 -10.28 12.34
C GLN A 144 -13.14 -10.05 12.82
N ARG A 145 -12.95 -9.58 14.07
CA ARG A 145 -11.60 -9.44 14.65
C ARG A 145 -10.90 -10.78 14.81
N LYS A 146 -11.63 -11.83 15.19
CA LYS A 146 -11.08 -13.20 15.27
C LYS A 146 -10.62 -13.71 13.90
N LEU A 147 -11.41 -13.49 12.84
CA LEU A 147 -11.07 -13.91 11.47
C LEU A 147 -9.77 -13.29 10.97
N ILE A 148 -9.63 -11.95 11.05
CA ILE A 148 -8.40 -11.29 10.60
C ILE A 148 -7.19 -11.67 11.47
N THR A 149 -7.40 -11.87 12.79
CA THR A 149 -6.30 -12.25 13.70
C THR A 149 -5.76 -13.64 13.37
N SER A 150 -6.66 -14.60 13.09
CA SER A 150 -6.30 -15.93 12.61
C SER A 150 -5.47 -15.84 11.32
N TYR A 151 -5.92 -15.02 10.36
CA TYR A 151 -5.20 -14.88 9.11
C TYR A 151 -3.84 -14.20 9.27
N MET A 152 -3.73 -13.18 10.13
CA MET A 152 -2.45 -12.56 10.47
C MET A 152 -1.49 -13.58 11.09
N ALA A 153 -1.97 -14.46 11.97
CA ALA A 153 -1.17 -15.52 12.57
C ALA A 153 -0.65 -16.54 11.53
N ALA A 154 -1.30 -16.67 10.37
CA ALA A 154 -0.82 -17.50 9.27
C ALA A 154 0.10 -16.71 8.30
N ALA A 155 -0.29 -15.48 7.96
CA ALA A 155 0.37 -14.66 6.94
C ALA A 155 1.65 -14.00 7.44
N ASP A 156 1.72 -13.57 8.69
CA ASP A 156 2.89 -12.86 9.21
C ASP A 156 4.12 -13.78 9.29
N PRO A 157 4.01 -15.05 9.76
CA PRO A 157 5.11 -16.01 9.66
C PRO A 157 5.49 -16.35 8.22
N PHE A 158 4.52 -16.36 7.30
CA PHE A 158 4.77 -16.63 5.88
C PHE A 158 5.61 -15.52 5.26
N ASP A 159 5.23 -14.26 5.49
CA ASP A 159 5.95 -13.09 5.02
C ASP A 159 7.38 -13.05 5.62
N ALA A 160 7.52 -13.41 6.90
CA ALA A 160 8.83 -13.48 7.56
C ALA A 160 9.73 -14.58 6.99
N GLU A 161 9.19 -15.76 6.70
CA GLU A 161 9.94 -16.87 6.10
C GLU A 161 10.38 -16.54 4.66
N LEU A 162 9.49 -15.94 3.86
CA LEU A 162 9.81 -15.50 2.51
C LEU A 162 10.95 -14.48 2.52
N GLU A 163 10.89 -13.51 3.42
CA GLU A 163 11.93 -12.50 3.57
C GLU A 163 13.26 -13.09 4.05
N ALA A 164 13.22 -14.11 4.92
CA ALA A 164 14.43 -14.81 5.35
C ALA A 164 15.11 -15.54 4.18
N VAL A 165 14.34 -16.24 3.33
CA VAL A 165 14.88 -16.92 2.15
C VAL A 165 15.46 -15.92 1.15
N LYS A 166 14.76 -14.81 0.88
CA LYS A 166 15.26 -13.74 0.00
C LYS A 166 16.62 -13.22 0.45
N LYS A 167 16.79 -12.92 1.74
CA LYS A 167 18.06 -12.45 2.29
C LYS A 167 19.20 -13.46 2.16
N LEU A 168 18.90 -14.76 2.28
CA LEU A 168 19.89 -15.82 2.07
C LEU A 168 20.28 -15.95 0.58
N LEU A 169 19.37 -15.65 -0.34
CA LEU A 169 19.65 -15.67 -1.77
C LEU A 169 20.41 -14.42 -2.25
N GLU A 170 20.30 -13.30 -1.54
CA GLU A 170 21.07 -12.07 -1.81
C GLU A 170 22.58 -12.21 -1.49
N HIS A 171 22.99 -13.26 -0.77
CA HIS A 171 24.36 -13.44 -0.27
C HIS A 171 25.00 -14.82 -0.59
N PRO A 172 24.95 -15.30 -1.85
CA PRO A 172 25.28 -16.69 -2.17
C PRO A 172 26.69 -17.10 -1.76
N LEU A 173 26.80 -18.34 -1.29
CA LEU A 173 28.02 -19.02 -0.90
C LEU A 173 28.57 -19.85 -2.07
N PRO A 174 29.90 -19.89 -2.28
CA PRO A 174 30.49 -20.74 -3.31
C PRO A 174 30.17 -22.23 -3.08
N GLY A 175 29.72 -22.91 -4.14
CA GLY A 175 29.48 -24.36 -4.12
C GLY A 175 28.17 -24.80 -3.47
N VAL A 176 27.30 -23.87 -3.07
CA VAL A 176 25.96 -24.17 -2.58
C VAL A 176 24.96 -24.15 -3.74
N PRO A 177 24.14 -25.20 -3.93
CA PRO A 177 23.03 -25.18 -4.89
C PRO A 177 21.85 -24.38 -4.34
N TYR A 178 21.23 -23.57 -5.20
CA TYR A 178 20.16 -22.62 -4.81
C TYR A 178 18.83 -22.88 -5.51
N GLU A 179 18.77 -23.78 -6.49
CA GLU A 179 17.65 -23.96 -7.41
C GLU A 179 16.36 -24.27 -6.66
N LYS A 180 16.43 -25.17 -5.66
CA LYS A 180 15.29 -25.52 -4.82
C LYS A 180 14.77 -24.33 -4.00
N ALA A 181 15.68 -23.50 -3.50
CA ALA A 181 15.31 -22.32 -2.72
C ALA A 181 14.75 -21.20 -3.61
N GLU A 182 15.28 -21.04 -4.82
CA GLU A 182 14.74 -20.11 -5.82
C GLU A 182 13.32 -20.51 -6.24
N MET A 183 13.10 -21.79 -6.55
CA MET A 183 11.75 -22.31 -6.87
C MET A 183 10.77 -22.10 -5.70
N ALA A 184 11.20 -22.38 -4.47
CA ALA A 184 10.37 -22.17 -3.28
C ALA A 184 10.05 -20.68 -3.05
N ARG A 185 11.04 -19.79 -3.24
CA ARG A 185 10.87 -18.34 -3.19
C ARG A 185 9.86 -17.87 -4.23
N GLU A 186 10.01 -18.29 -5.49
CA GLU A 186 9.12 -17.87 -6.59
C GLU A 186 7.68 -18.28 -6.34
N SER A 187 7.46 -19.54 -5.95
CA SER A 187 6.13 -20.04 -5.55
C SER A 187 5.55 -19.24 -4.39
N ALA A 188 6.35 -18.95 -3.37
CA ALA A 188 5.92 -18.13 -2.23
C ALA A 188 5.65 -16.67 -2.61
N GLU A 189 6.41 -16.07 -3.52
CA GLU A 189 6.17 -14.72 -4.02
C GLU A 189 4.86 -14.63 -4.83
N ASP A 190 4.54 -15.64 -5.63
CA ASP A 190 3.26 -15.73 -6.33
C ASP A 190 2.08 -15.78 -5.35
N VAL A 191 2.21 -16.58 -4.28
CA VAL A 191 1.23 -16.59 -3.19
C VAL A 191 1.18 -15.23 -2.49
N HIS A 192 2.31 -14.62 -2.14
CA HIS A 192 2.35 -13.31 -1.49
C HIS A 192 1.66 -12.22 -2.34
N ARG A 193 1.95 -12.17 -3.65
CA ARG A 193 1.28 -11.26 -4.60
C ARG A 193 -0.22 -11.51 -4.66
N THR A 194 -0.63 -12.77 -4.70
CA THR A 194 -2.04 -13.19 -4.72
C THR A 194 -2.76 -12.76 -3.44
N LEU A 195 -2.16 -12.97 -2.28
CA LEU A 195 -2.72 -12.58 -0.98
C LEU A 195 -2.92 -11.07 -0.87
N ARG A 196 -1.99 -10.25 -1.40
CA ARG A 196 -2.11 -8.78 -1.39
C ARG A 196 -3.34 -8.28 -2.13
N MET A 197 -3.74 -8.97 -3.20
CA MET A 197 -4.92 -8.65 -3.98
C MET A 197 -6.18 -9.20 -3.30
N LEU A 198 -6.21 -10.50 -3.00
CA LEU A 198 -7.39 -11.17 -2.45
C LEU A 198 -7.82 -10.65 -1.06
N GLN A 199 -6.90 -10.15 -0.23
CA GLN A 199 -7.27 -9.60 1.09
C GLN A 199 -8.34 -8.50 1.05
N HIS A 200 -8.54 -7.84 -0.10
CA HIS A 200 -9.58 -6.82 -0.26
C HIS A 200 -11.00 -7.39 -0.19
N ASN A 201 -11.20 -8.68 -0.49
CA ASN A 201 -12.51 -9.33 -0.31
C ASN A 201 -12.80 -9.72 1.16
N CYS A 202 -11.80 -9.67 2.04
CA CYS A 202 -11.91 -10.03 3.46
C CYS A 202 -12.37 -11.49 3.75
N GLU A 203 -12.24 -12.40 2.78
CA GLU A 203 -12.49 -13.85 2.93
C GLU A 203 -11.27 -14.55 3.54
N PHE A 204 -10.91 -14.16 4.76
CA PHE A 204 -9.65 -14.51 5.42
C PHE A 204 -9.36 -16.01 5.51
N LYS A 205 -10.39 -16.85 5.69
CA LYS A 205 -10.23 -18.32 5.72
C LYS A 205 -9.76 -18.89 4.38
N GLU A 206 -10.21 -18.33 3.26
CA GLU A 206 -9.76 -18.77 1.94
C GLU A 206 -8.34 -18.31 1.64
N LEU A 207 -7.90 -17.19 2.24
CA LEU A 207 -6.52 -16.73 2.16
C LEU A 207 -5.57 -17.66 2.94
N GLU A 208 -5.97 -18.10 4.12
CA GLU A 208 -5.19 -19.04 4.95
C GLU A 208 -4.88 -20.34 4.19
N LYS A 209 -5.88 -20.91 3.50
CA LYS A 209 -5.72 -22.13 2.67
C LYS A 209 -4.69 -21.98 1.55
N LYS A 210 -4.42 -20.75 1.09
CA LYS A 210 -3.43 -20.48 0.03
C LYS A 210 -2.00 -20.43 0.57
N ILE A 211 -1.82 -20.18 1.87
CA ILE A 211 -0.50 -20.07 2.49
C ILE A 211 0.14 -21.45 2.68
N GLU A 212 -0.62 -22.42 3.18
CA GLU A 212 -0.08 -23.72 3.59
C GLU A 212 0.71 -24.47 2.48
N PRO A 213 0.24 -24.53 1.21
CA PRO A 213 0.97 -25.20 0.14
C PRO A 213 2.32 -24.56 -0.19
N ALA A 214 2.44 -23.23 -0.04
CA ALA A 214 3.69 -22.50 -0.29
C ALA A 214 4.60 -22.45 0.94
N MET A 215 4.03 -22.47 2.14
CA MET A 215 4.79 -22.43 3.40
C MET A 215 5.69 -23.65 3.57
N THR A 216 5.19 -24.85 3.23
CA THR A 216 5.94 -26.10 3.42
C THR A 216 7.26 -26.15 2.65
N PRO A 217 7.29 -25.96 1.32
CA PRO A 217 8.55 -25.95 0.57
C PRO A 217 9.44 -24.76 0.96
N LEU A 218 8.85 -23.61 1.31
CA LEU A 218 9.60 -22.43 1.73
C LEU A 218 10.37 -22.65 3.05
N LYS A 219 9.72 -23.26 4.05
CA LYS A 219 10.38 -23.65 5.30
C LYS A 219 11.47 -24.69 5.08
N ALA A 220 11.23 -25.67 4.21
CA ALA A 220 12.22 -26.68 3.88
C ALA A 220 13.46 -26.05 3.22
N ALA A 221 13.26 -25.15 2.26
CA ALA A 221 14.34 -24.40 1.61
C ALA A 221 15.11 -23.52 2.61
N SER A 222 14.40 -22.80 3.48
CA SER A 222 15.00 -21.97 4.52
C SER A 222 15.87 -22.78 5.49
N ALA A 223 15.38 -23.93 5.96
CA ALA A 223 16.13 -24.80 6.85
C ALA A 223 17.38 -25.37 6.19
N GLU A 224 17.28 -25.81 4.94
CA GLU A 224 18.40 -26.32 4.16
C GLU A 224 19.48 -25.25 3.94
N LEU A 225 19.07 -24.05 3.48
CA LEU A 225 19.99 -22.93 3.30
C LEU A 225 20.66 -22.54 4.62
N LYS A 226 19.90 -22.37 5.71
CA LYS A 226 20.48 -22.05 7.02
C LYS A 226 21.52 -23.08 7.45
N GLY A 227 21.22 -24.37 7.28
CA GLY A 227 22.17 -25.45 7.57
C GLY A 227 23.45 -25.38 6.73
N GLN A 228 23.35 -25.08 5.45
CA GLN A 228 24.51 -24.89 4.57
C GLN A 228 25.34 -23.67 4.96
N TYR A 229 24.70 -22.56 5.33
CA TYR A 229 25.37 -21.36 5.83
C TYR A 229 26.10 -21.59 7.16
N ASP A 230 25.48 -22.32 8.08
CA ASP A 230 26.07 -22.67 9.36
C ASP A 230 27.29 -23.60 9.17
N ALA A 231 27.16 -24.61 8.29
CA ALA A 231 28.24 -25.52 7.94
C ALA A 231 29.43 -24.83 7.25
N ALA A 232 29.17 -23.80 6.44
CA ALA A 232 30.18 -22.99 5.78
C ALA A 232 30.92 -22.02 6.73
N GLY A 233 30.68 -22.08 8.04
CA GLY A 233 31.28 -21.18 9.02
C GLY A 233 30.69 -19.77 9.01
N GLY A 234 29.50 -19.60 8.41
CA GLY A 234 28.77 -18.34 8.32
C GLY A 234 28.43 -17.72 9.69
N SER A 235 28.50 -18.50 10.77
CA SER A 235 28.22 -18.04 12.14
C SER A 235 29.41 -17.39 12.88
N ARG A 236 30.64 -17.35 12.34
CA ARG A 236 31.79 -16.80 13.10
C ARG A 236 32.62 -15.67 12.50
N ARG A 237 32.60 -15.41 11.18
CA ARG A 237 33.57 -14.46 10.59
C ARG A 237 33.01 -13.20 9.92
N LYS A 238 31.71 -13.10 9.63
CA LYS A 238 31.13 -11.90 8.98
C LYS A 238 30.07 -11.15 9.81
N TYR A 239 29.40 -11.80 10.76
CA TYR A 239 28.46 -11.11 11.66
C TYR A 239 29.12 -10.43 12.87
N PHE A 240 30.38 -10.78 13.21
CA PHE A 240 31.12 -10.14 14.30
C PHE A 240 31.64 -8.73 13.97
N LEU A 241 31.84 -8.41 12.68
CA LEU A 241 32.30 -7.07 12.26
C LEU A 241 31.15 -6.07 12.11
N GLY A 242 29.90 -6.53 11.92
CA GLY A 242 28.72 -5.66 11.90
C GLY A 242 28.23 -5.24 13.30
N PHE A 243 28.51 -6.05 14.33
CA PHE A 243 28.06 -5.75 15.70
C PHE A 243 29.10 -4.96 16.53
N LEU A 244 30.40 -5.07 16.22
CA LEU A 244 31.43 -4.26 16.91
C LEU A 244 31.61 -2.86 16.30
N GLY A 245 31.33 -2.68 15.00
CA GLY A 245 31.43 -1.38 14.31
C GLY A 245 30.39 -0.35 14.75
N LEU A 246 29.25 -0.78 15.31
CA LEU A 246 28.18 0.10 15.78
C LEU A 246 28.36 0.57 17.23
N MET A 247 29.24 -0.07 18.02
CA MET A 247 29.54 0.37 19.39
C MET A 247 30.74 1.32 19.49
N VAL A 248 31.68 1.31 18.52
CA VAL A 248 32.85 2.21 18.56
C VAL A 248 32.52 3.60 17.98
N VAL A 249 31.59 3.70 17.01
CA VAL A 249 31.20 5.00 16.44
C VAL A 249 30.38 5.84 17.43
N ASN A 250 29.62 5.21 18.34
CA ASN A 250 28.86 5.94 19.37
C ASN A 250 29.72 6.47 20.53
N LEU A 251 30.92 5.95 20.76
CA LEU A 251 31.79 6.41 21.85
C LEU A 251 32.69 7.59 21.47
N VAL A 252 32.90 7.83 20.18
CA VAL A 252 33.72 8.96 19.69
C VAL A 252 32.88 10.22 19.47
N LEU A 253 31.57 10.08 19.17
CA LEU A 253 30.67 11.23 18.95
C LEU A 253 30.01 11.77 20.23
N LEU A 254 30.32 11.20 21.41
CA LEU A 254 29.88 11.71 22.72
C LEU A 254 31.02 12.42 23.48
N ARG A 255 32.17 12.68 22.83
CA ARG A 255 33.31 13.41 23.41
C ARG A 255 34.00 14.38 22.43
N ALA A 256 33.26 14.93 21.47
CA ALA A 256 33.71 16.06 20.64
C ALA A 256 32.62 17.14 20.61
#